data_AF-A0A848DN93-F1
#
_entry.id   AF-A0A848DN93-F1
#
_cell.length_a   1.000
_cell.length_b   1.000
_cell.length_c   1.000
_cell.angle_alpha   90.00
_cell.angle_beta   90.00
_cell.angle_gamma   90.00
#
_symmetry.space_group_name_H-M   'P 1'
#
loop_
_entity.id
_entity.type
_entity.pdbx_description
1 polymer ?
#
loop_
_entity_poly.entity_id
_entity_poly.type
_entity_poly.pdbx_seq_one_letter_code
_entity_poly.pdbx_strand_id
1 'polypeptide(L)'
;MHLGGLNGQVDIDRPGVTSLTHPASRGISPRASHRRGRTGVWPCAGRRPYRGSVPPADADRPRRIQLRRTKGWRKPAGAIVVARPGRWGNPFSVAELGRAEAITAHRRWLLAQPELLEAARRELAGHDLACWCRPSEACHADSLIEIANGI
;
A
#
# COMPACT_ATOMS: atom_id res chain seq x y z
N MET A 1 54.40 -27.17 17.01
CA MET A 1 54.07 -28.06 18.13
C MET A 1 52.80 -27.54 18.79
N HIS A 2 51.87 -28.45 19.11
CA HIS A 2 50.60 -28.27 19.83
C HIS A 2 49.48 -27.54 19.07
N LEU A 3 48.44 -28.18 18.50
CA LEU A 3 47.44 -29.21 18.94
C LEU A 3 46.14 -28.60 19.49
N GLY A 4 45.01 -29.11 18.98
CA GLY A 4 43.64 -29.01 19.55
C GLY A 4 42.76 -28.00 18.84
N GLY A 5 41.69 -28.36 18.09
CA GLY A 5 40.58 -29.25 18.47
C GLY A 5 39.66 -28.47 19.43
N LEU A 6 38.37 -28.23 19.17
CA LEU A 6 37.21 -29.14 19.23
C LEU A 6 35.98 -28.28 18.80
N ASN A 7 35.17 -28.63 17.79
CA ASN A 7 33.99 -29.51 17.82
C ASN A 7 32.90 -29.18 18.87
N GLY A 8 31.65 -29.09 18.38
CA GLY A 8 30.39 -29.18 19.16
C GLY A 8 29.92 -27.83 19.70
N GLN A 9 28.66 -27.40 19.60
CA GLN A 9 27.41 -28.15 19.58
C GLN A 9 26.33 -27.22 19.01
N VAL A 10 25.53 -27.72 18.05
CA VAL A 10 24.27 -27.12 17.64
C VAL A 10 23.16 -27.75 18.49
N ASP A 11 22.59 -26.99 19.42
CA ASP A 11 21.44 -27.44 20.19
C ASP A 11 20.17 -27.29 19.34
N ILE A 12 19.83 -28.38 18.67
CA ILE A 12 18.53 -28.65 18.07
C ILE A 12 17.68 -29.30 19.15
N ASP A 13 16.79 -28.53 19.78
CA ASP A 13 15.75 -29.11 20.63
C ASP A 13 14.37 -28.61 20.18
N ARG A 14 13.68 -29.50 19.46
CA ARG A 14 12.23 -29.49 19.23
C ARG A 14 11.65 -30.71 19.94
N PRO A 15 10.66 -30.51 20.81
CA PRO A 15 9.46 -31.35 20.78
C PRO A 15 8.21 -30.49 21.05
N GLY A 16 7.01 -30.76 20.53
CA GLY A 16 6.50 -31.95 19.90
C GLY A 16 5.21 -31.59 19.16
N VAL A 17 4.99 -32.30 18.06
CA VAL A 17 3.72 -32.29 17.31
C VAL A 17 3.08 -33.64 17.60
N THR A 18 2.04 -33.63 18.43
CA THR A 18 1.14 -34.76 18.60
C THR A 18 -0.05 -34.59 17.66
N SER A 19 -0.35 -35.70 17.00
CA SER A 19 -1.27 -35.87 15.90
C SER A 19 -2.66 -36.30 16.40
N LEU A 20 -3.70 -36.00 15.60
CA LEU A 20 -4.95 -36.77 15.42
C LEU A 20 -5.95 -36.72 16.62
N THR A 21 -7.27 -36.59 16.52
CA THR A 21 -8.29 -37.02 15.53
C THR A 21 -9.64 -36.28 15.77
N HIS A 22 -10.45 -36.22 14.70
CA HIS A 22 -11.85 -35.81 14.49
C HIS A 22 -12.90 -36.38 15.49
N PRO A 23 -14.14 -35.81 15.67
CA PRO A 23 -15.18 -35.78 14.61
C PRO A 23 -16.14 -34.58 14.53
N ALA A 24 -16.83 -34.56 13.38
CA ALA A 24 -17.91 -33.66 12.97
C ALA A 24 -19.24 -33.93 13.71
N SER A 25 -20.07 -32.89 13.85
CA SER A 25 -21.56 -32.93 13.91
C SER A 25 -22.09 -31.49 13.84
N ARG A 26 -22.47 -30.97 12.67
CA ARG A 26 -23.87 -30.90 12.18
C ARG A 26 -24.88 -30.46 13.24
N GLY A 27 -25.21 -29.17 13.24
CA GLY A 27 -26.42 -28.60 13.83
C GLY A 27 -27.08 -27.67 12.83
N ILE A 28 -27.91 -28.21 11.95
CA ILE A 28 -28.78 -27.45 11.04
C ILE A 28 -30.02 -27.10 11.86
N SER A 29 -30.18 -25.84 12.23
CA SER A 29 -31.41 -25.35 12.86
C SER A 29 -32.43 -24.92 11.79
N PRO A 30 -33.72 -25.23 11.96
CA PRO A 30 -34.72 -25.12 10.90
C PRO A 30 -35.11 -23.68 10.58
N ARG A 31 -35.40 -23.47 9.28
CA ARG A 31 -36.04 -22.27 8.72
C ARG A 31 -37.35 -21.95 9.47
N ALA A 32 -37.39 -20.81 10.15
CA ALA A 32 -38.65 -20.15 10.50
C ALA A 32 -39.10 -19.28 9.32
N SER A 33 -40.08 -19.77 8.58
CA SER A 33 -40.81 -19.03 7.57
C SER A 33 -41.82 -18.08 8.22
N HIS A 34 -41.50 -16.80 8.29
CA HIS A 34 -42.53 -15.77 8.47
C HIS A 34 -42.73 -15.02 7.16
N ARG A 35 -43.80 -15.39 6.45
CA ARG A 35 -44.39 -14.58 5.38
C ARG A 35 -45.17 -13.42 6.00
N ARG A 36 -44.84 -12.22 5.51
CA ARG A 36 -45.71 -11.07 5.19
C ARG A 36 -46.44 -10.34 6.33
N GLY A 37 -45.98 -9.11 6.57
CA GLY A 37 -46.82 -7.95 6.86
C GLY A 37 -46.39 -6.78 5.98
N ARG A 38 -47.17 -6.47 4.94
CA ARG A 38 -47.13 -5.19 4.21
C ARG A 38 -47.82 -4.16 5.10
N THR A 39 -47.17 -3.01 5.33
CA THR A 39 -47.66 -1.63 5.15
C THR A 39 -46.74 -0.70 5.93
N GLY A 40 -45.76 -0.14 5.24
CA GLY A 40 -44.93 0.95 5.75
C GLY A 40 -44.63 1.86 4.58
N VAL A 41 -45.47 2.88 4.42
CA VAL A 41 -45.27 3.97 3.47
C VAL A 41 -43.92 4.61 3.82
N TRP A 42 -42.97 4.64 2.89
CA TRP A 42 -41.70 5.32 3.11
C TRP A 42 -41.94 6.82 2.88
N PRO A 43 -41.87 7.69 3.89
CA PRO A 43 -41.92 9.12 3.64
C PRO A 43 -40.63 9.52 2.92
N CYS A 44 -40.77 9.92 1.66
CA CYS A 44 -39.77 10.61 0.87
C CYS A 44 -39.56 12.04 1.41
N ALA A 45 -39.00 12.19 2.61
CA ALA A 45 -38.57 13.48 3.13
C ALA A 45 -37.50 13.31 4.20
N GLY A 46 -36.27 13.72 3.88
CA GLY A 46 -35.18 13.83 4.84
C GLY A 46 -34.04 12.82 4.65
N ARG A 47 -33.24 12.98 3.58
CA ARG A 47 -31.86 12.48 3.62
C ARG A 47 -31.12 13.29 4.67
N ARG A 48 -31.04 12.78 5.90
CA ARG A 48 -30.02 13.23 6.86
C ARG A 48 -28.66 13.02 6.16
N PRO A 49 -27.82 14.04 5.94
CA PRO A 49 -26.47 13.77 5.51
C PRO A 49 -25.83 12.89 6.58
N TYR A 50 -25.19 11.81 6.11
CA TYR A 50 -24.46 10.87 6.96
C TYR A 50 -23.52 11.67 7.88
N ARG A 51 -23.89 11.77 9.16
CA ARG A 51 -23.00 12.25 10.23
C ARG A 51 -22.05 11.10 10.54
N GLY A 52 -21.17 10.77 9.61
CA GLY A 52 -20.06 9.87 9.86
C GLY A 52 -18.78 10.62 9.61
N SER A 53 -17.96 10.66 10.67
CA SER A 53 -16.53 10.97 10.67
C SER A 53 -16.04 11.86 9.53
N VAL A 54 -15.79 13.13 9.84
CA VAL A 54 -14.89 13.98 9.05
C VAL A 54 -13.64 13.12 8.72
N PRO A 55 -13.28 12.93 7.44
CA PRO A 55 -12.08 12.17 7.11
C PRO A 55 -10.88 12.81 7.81
N PRO A 56 -9.90 12.04 8.30
CA PRO A 56 -8.74 12.59 9.01
C PRO A 56 -8.08 13.67 8.15
N ALA A 57 -7.62 14.76 8.77
CA ALA A 57 -7.15 15.97 8.08
C ALA A 57 -6.00 15.73 7.06
N ASP A 58 -5.31 14.61 7.20
CA ASP A 58 -4.32 14.11 6.26
C ASP A 58 -4.93 13.57 4.94
N ALA A 59 -6.26 13.42 4.83
CA ALA A 59 -6.95 12.92 3.63
C ALA A 59 -6.87 13.89 2.45
N ASP A 60 -6.52 15.14 2.72
CA ASP A 60 -6.39 16.19 1.71
C ASP A 60 -4.93 16.41 1.27
N ARG A 61 -3.96 15.76 1.92
CA ARG A 61 -2.55 15.83 1.55
C ARG A 61 -2.16 14.65 0.67
N PRO A 62 -1.52 14.88 -0.48
CA PRO A 62 -0.97 13.82 -1.31
C PRO A 62 -0.03 12.91 -0.54
N ARG A 63 -0.25 11.60 -0.64
CA ARG A 63 0.53 10.60 0.09
C ARG A 63 1.23 9.66 -0.87
N ARG A 64 2.36 9.14 -0.41
CA ARG A 64 3.00 7.99 -1.05
C ARG A 64 2.25 6.71 -0.67
N ILE A 65 1.90 5.92 -1.68
CA ILE A 65 1.28 4.60 -1.53
C ILE A 65 2.26 3.52 -2.02
N GLN A 66 2.43 2.46 -1.23
CA GLN A 66 3.12 1.26 -1.71
C GLN A 66 2.15 0.37 -2.52
N LEU A 67 2.53 0.06 -3.76
CA LEU A 67 1.88 -0.94 -4.60
C LEU A 67 2.12 -2.35 -4.03
N ARG A 68 1.08 -3.19 -4.03
CA ARG A 68 1.15 -4.57 -3.53
C ARG A 68 0.49 -5.54 -4.50
N ARG A 69 1.06 -6.73 -4.66
CA ARG A 69 0.46 -7.84 -5.45
C ARG A 69 -0.30 -8.84 -4.59
N THR A 70 -0.52 -8.53 -3.31
CA THR A 70 -1.25 -9.38 -2.38
C THR A 70 -2.70 -9.54 -2.85
N LYS A 71 -3.21 -10.79 -2.84
CA LYS A 71 -4.59 -11.11 -3.22
C LYS A 71 -5.58 -10.20 -2.49
N GLY A 72 -6.54 -9.64 -3.22
CA GLY A 72 -7.56 -8.75 -2.68
C GLY A 72 -7.14 -7.28 -2.52
N TRP A 73 -5.84 -6.95 -2.63
CA TRP A 73 -5.41 -5.55 -2.61
C TRP A 73 -5.89 -4.81 -3.86
N ARG A 74 -6.27 -3.55 -3.67
CA ARG A 74 -6.68 -2.64 -4.74
C ARG A 74 -5.98 -1.30 -4.51
N LYS A 75 -5.46 -0.73 -5.60
CA LYS A 75 -4.95 0.63 -5.60
C LYS A 75 -6.12 1.58 -5.28
N PRO A 76 -5.96 2.54 -4.35
CA PRO A 76 -6.96 3.56 -4.11
C PRO A 76 -7.35 4.31 -5.39
N ALA A 77 -8.60 4.79 -5.42
CA ALA A 77 -9.08 5.68 -6.47
C ALA A 77 -8.27 6.99 -6.43
N GLY A 78 -8.04 7.60 -7.59
CA GLY A 78 -7.28 8.84 -7.70
C GLY A 78 -5.75 8.71 -7.58
N ALA A 79 -5.22 7.60 -7.04
CA ALA A 79 -3.78 7.40 -6.94
C ALA A 79 -3.11 7.14 -8.30
N ILE A 80 -2.05 7.86 -8.63
CA ILE A 80 -1.30 7.75 -9.89
C ILE A 80 -0.11 6.79 -9.72
N VAL A 81 0.06 5.86 -10.65
CA VAL A 81 1.21 4.94 -10.63
C VAL A 81 2.43 5.63 -11.23
N VAL A 82 3.49 5.75 -10.44
CA VAL A 82 4.77 6.38 -10.83
C VAL A 82 5.91 5.36 -10.91
N ALA A 83 5.60 4.08 -11.04
CA ALA A 83 6.60 3.02 -11.16
C ALA A 83 7.32 3.03 -12.53
N ARG A 84 8.42 2.27 -12.63
CA ARG A 84 9.40 2.29 -13.73
C ARG A 84 8.88 2.22 -15.18
N PRO A 85 7.83 1.47 -15.58
CA PRO A 85 7.41 1.51 -16.98
C PRO A 85 6.66 2.81 -17.35
N GLY A 86 6.38 3.69 -16.38
CA GLY A 86 5.68 4.94 -16.60
C GLY A 86 6.61 6.14 -16.80
N ARG A 87 6.07 7.22 -17.37
CA ARG A 87 6.80 8.47 -17.60
C ARG A 87 7.42 9.11 -16.35
N TRP A 88 6.83 8.84 -15.18
CA TRP A 88 7.25 9.34 -13.87
C TRP A 88 8.18 8.36 -13.12
N GLY A 89 8.55 7.25 -13.78
CA GLY A 89 9.41 6.23 -13.22
C GLY A 89 10.86 6.70 -13.11
N ASN A 90 11.56 6.22 -12.10
CA ASN A 90 13.00 6.46 -11.96
C ASN A 90 13.78 5.69 -13.05
N PRO A 91 14.49 6.36 -13.98
CA PRO A 91 15.34 5.68 -14.97
C PRO A 91 16.63 5.13 -14.33
N PHE A 92 17.06 5.69 -13.20
CA PHE A 92 18.25 5.31 -12.47
C PHE A 92 17.99 4.08 -11.60
N SER A 93 18.85 3.07 -11.72
CA SER A 93 18.72 1.82 -10.98
C SER A 93 19.17 1.96 -9.54
N VAL A 94 18.28 1.62 -8.61
CA VAL A 94 18.60 1.52 -7.18
C VAL A 94 19.64 0.42 -6.91
N ALA A 95 19.68 -0.64 -7.74
CA ALA A 95 20.62 -1.74 -7.56
C ALA A 95 22.05 -1.36 -7.97
N GLU A 96 22.20 -0.44 -8.94
CA GLU A 96 23.50 -0.02 -9.48
C GLU A 96 24.06 1.20 -8.75
N LEU A 97 23.23 2.21 -8.49
CA LEU A 97 23.68 3.48 -7.92
C LEU A 97 23.49 3.59 -6.40
N GLY A 98 22.69 2.69 -5.81
CA GLY A 98 22.19 2.90 -4.45
C GLY A 98 20.92 3.74 -4.44
N ARG A 99 20.16 3.64 -3.34
CA ARG A 99 18.82 4.24 -3.24
C ARG A 99 18.86 5.76 -3.19
N ALA A 100 19.72 6.33 -2.36
CA ALA A 100 19.78 7.78 -2.18
C ALA A 100 20.22 8.47 -3.48
N GLU A 101 21.29 7.96 -4.08
CA GLU A 101 21.87 8.45 -5.32
C GLU A 101 20.88 8.33 -6.48
N ALA A 102 20.19 7.19 -6.62
CA ALA A 102 19.18 7.03 -7.66
C ALA A 102 18.02 8.02 -7.52
N ILE A 103 17.61 8.38 -6.29
CA ILE A 103 16.56 9.38 -6.03
C ILE A 103 17.09 10.80 -6.33
N THR A 104 18.30 11.13 -5.89
CA THR A 104 18.92 12.42 -6.18
C THR A 104 19.13 12.61 -7.68
N ALA A 105 19.61 11.57 -8.38
CA ALA A 105 19.76 11.57 -9.83
C ALA A 105 18.41 11.76 -10.53
N HIS A 106 17.36 11.06 -10.09
CA HIS A 106 16.01 11.24 -10.60
C HIS A 106 15.50 12.67 -10.42
N ARG A 107 15.68 13.25 -9.23
CA ARG A 107 15.28 14.64 -8.95
C ARG A 107 16.01 15.61 -9.88
N ARG A 108 17.33 15.44 -10.06
CA ARG A 108 18.13 16.28 -10.97
C ARG A 108 17.67 16.13 -12.42
N TRP A 109 17.42 14.90 -12.87
CA TRP A 109 16.94 14.61 -14.22
C TRP A 109 15.56 15.24 -14.50
N LEU A 110 14.64 15.22 -13.54
CA LEU A 110 13.35 15.92 -13.65
C LEU A 110 13.55 17.43 -13.76
N LEU A 111 14.35 18.03 -12.88
CA LEU A 111 14.59 19.48 -12.87
C LEU A 111 15.32 19.98 -14.13
N ALA A 112 16.11 19.13 -14.77
CA ALA A 112 16.78 19.44 -16.03
C ALA A 112 15.85 19.44 -17.26
N GLN A 113 14.57 19.05 -17.10
CA GLN A 113 13.59 18.94 -18.19
C GLN A 113 12.35 19.78 -17.88
N PRO A 114 12.30 21.05 -18.31
CA PRO A 114 11.20 21.97 -17.99
C PRO A 114 9.82 21.42 -18.36
N GLU A 115 9.67 20.84 -19.54
CA GLU A 115 8.38 20.27 -19.99
C GLU A 115 7.90 19.12 -19.10
N LEU A 116 8.82 18.23 -18.70
CA LEU A 116 8.49 17.10 -17.82
C LEU A 116 8.16 17.58 -16.41
N LEU A 117 8.87 18.61 -15.93
CA LEU A 117 8.63 19.23 -14.63
C LEU A 117 7.26 19.90 -14.57
N GLU A 118 6.89 20.68 -15.59
CA GLU A 118 5.58 21.32 -15.68
C GLU A 118 4.45 20.31 -15.84
N ALA A 119 4.68 19.25 -16.62
CA ALA A 119 3.75 18.13 -16.69
C ALA A 119 3.59 17.44 -15.33
N ALA A 120 4.66 17.27 -14.55
CA ALA A 120 4.59 16.69 -13.21
C ALA A 120 3.74 17.57 -12.28
N ARG A 121 3.96 18.89 -12.29
CA ARG A 121 3.17 19.85 -11.51
C ARG A 121 1.68 19.82 -11.88
N ARG A 122 1.36 19.78 -13.17
CA ARG A 122 -0.04 19.77 -13.63
C ARG A 122 -0.76 18.45 -13.41
N GLU A 123 -0.09 17.32 -13.66
CA GLU A 123 -0.73 16.00 -13.66
C GLU A 123 -0.67 15.30 -12.31
N LEU A 124 0.29 15.64 -11.44
CA LEU A 124 0.49 14.96 -10.15
C LEU A 124 0.04 15.80 -8.94
N ALA A 125 -0.21 17.10 -9.11
CA ALA A 125 -0.68 17.95 -8.00
C ALA A 125 -1.99 17.42 -7.43
N GLY A 126 -2.08 17.36 -6.09
CA GLY A 126 -3.25 16.85 -5.39
C GLY A 126 -3.47 15.32 -5.48
N HIS A 127 -2.60 14.57 -6.16
CA HIS A 127 -2.75 13.12 -6.31
C HIS A 127 -1.81 12.30 -5.42
N ASP A 128 -2.36 11.24 -4.82
CA ASP A 128 -1.52 10.21 -4.19
C ASP A 128 -0.65 9.51 -5.23
N LEU A 129 0.62 9.27 -4.91
CA LEU A 129 1.56 8.64 -5.84
C LEU A 129 1.92 7.22 -5.38
N ALA A 130 1.81 6.26 -6.30
CA ALA A 130 1.97 4.85 -6.01
C ALA A 130 3.26 4.26 -6.64
N CYS A 131 4.10 3.63 -5.82
CA CYS A 131 5.34 2.98 -6.23
C CYS A 131 5.54 1.63 -5.50
N TRP A 132 6.45 0.78 -5.98
CA TRP A 132 6.77 -0.52 -5.37
C TRP A 132 7.75 -0.45 -4.18
N CYS A 133 8.39 0.70 -3.93
CA CYS A 133 9.35 0.84 -2.84
C CYS A 133 8.72 0.58 -1.46
N ARG A 134 9.53 0.14 -0.50
CA ARG A 134 9.07 -0.12 0.86
C ARG A 134 8.67 1.19 1.56
N PRO A 135 7.63 1.18 2.42
CA PRO A 135 7.13 2.41 3.07
C PRO A 135 8.11 3.01 4.08
N SER A 136 9.09 2.26 4.56
CA SER A 136 10.12 2.71 5.50
C SER A 136 11.37 3.28 4.82
N GLU A 137 11.44 3.24 3.49
CA GLU A 137 12.62 3.63 2.71
C GLU A 137 12.32 4.89 1.90
N ALA A 138 13.35 5.68 1.56
CA ALA A 138 13.21 6.81 0.65
C ALA A 138 12.74 6.33 -0.74
N CYS A 139 11.83 7.09 -1.37
CA CYS A 139 11.31 6.79 -2.69
C CYS A 139 11.35 8.03 -3.59
N HIS A 140 11.42 7.80 -4.90
CA HIS A 140 11.29 8.89 -5.87
C HIS A 140 9.88 9.49 -5.89
N ALA A 141 8.87 8.75 -5.47
CA ALA A 141 7.50 9.26 -5.31
C ALA A 141 7.40 10.39 -4.29
N ASP A 142 8.24 10.39 -3.24
CA ASP A 142 8.27 11.48 -2.25
C ASP A 142 8.73 12.79 -2.92
N SER A 143 9.83 12.72 -3.69
CA SER A 143 10.32 13.89 -4.44
C SER A 143 9.32 14.41 -5.49
N LEU A 144 8.50 13.53 -6.08
CA LEU A 144 7.45 13.93 -7.01
C LEU A 144 6.28 14.63 -6.29
N ILE A 145 5.90 14.17 -5.09
CA ILE A 145 4.88 14.82 -4.26
C ILE A 145 5.33 16.23 -3.88
N GLU A 146 6.58 16.39 -3.41
CA GLU A 146 7.16 17.69 -3.09
C GLU A 146 7.13 18.62 -4.31
N ILE A 147 7.66 18.17 -5.45
CA ILE A 147 7.74 18.96 -6.68
C ILE A 147 6.35 19.37 -7.19
N ALA A 148 5.38 18.45 -7.15
CA ALA A 148 4.06 18.69 -7.70
C ALA A 148 3.23 19.65 -6.84
N ASN A 149 3.42 19.64 -5.52
CA ASN A 149 2.63 20.44 -4.59
C ASN A 149 3.39 21.67 -4.05
N GLY A 150 4.66 21.84 -4.40
CA GLY A 150 5.50 22.97 -3.97
C GLY A 150 5.80 22.98 -2.48
N ILE A 151 5.95 21.79 -1.88
CA ILE A 151 6.21 21.57 -0.45
C ILE A 151 7.70 21.29 -0.22
#